data_AF-A0A2V6ZMW2-F1
#
_entry.id   AF-A0A2V6ZMW2-F1
#
_cell.length_a   1.000
_cell.length_b   1.000
_cell.length_c   1.000
_cell.angle_alpha   90.00
_cell.angle_beta   90.00
_cell.angle_gamma   90.00
#
_symmetry.space_group_name_H-M   'P 1'
#
loop_
_entity.id
_entity.type
_entity.pdbx_description
1 polymer ?
#
loop_
_entity_poly.entity_id
_entity_poly.type
_entity_poly.pdbx_seq_one_letter_code
_entity_poly.pdbx_strand_id
1 'polypeptide(L)'
;MGITKVRYPGRGSTRLMRVMQTNACSLSCGYCPTFCGGKVRRTSLSPEEVARVFMDAHRAGLADGLFLTSGVPGRPAKMTDRMLAAVDLLRRREDFQGYVHLKLLPGAEPAQVETAVRLASRVSINLEAPGAAYVRALAREKDFAGDLLPNLELAGRLMLERRREQAPSRFAAVGTTTQFVVGAAGEQDREILDVVTRLERRRLLHHAHFSAFQPVVGTPFEGRRPTPARRELRLYQAEHLVRQYGFGYDELVFAGDGNLPLDDDPKTAWALAHPERFPVEVSRAPYESLVRVPGIGPAAARALVDGRRRSVIRWSGDLRAAGVDVTRAAWFLSLRGRRLASSPAPRQLRLFPHGEHLTQAPFRTPVPPCAYR
;
A
#
# COMPACT_ATOMS: atom_id res chain seq x y z
N MET A 1 -14.76 0.00 -14.80
CA MET A 1 -15.05 -0.68 -13.52
C MET A 1 -14.33 -2.02 -13.51
N GLY A 2 -14.07 -2.61 -12.35
CA GLY A 2 -13.55 -3.98 -12.27
C GLY A 2 -13.77 -4.57 -10.88
N ILE A 3 -13.94 -5.88 -10.79
CA ILE A 3 -14.07 -6.60 -9.51
C ILE A 3 -12.78 -7.35 -9.27
N THR A 4 -12.20 -7.18 -8.08
CA THR A 4 -10.95 -7.85 -7.71
C THR A 4 -11.13 -8.59 -6.40
N LYS A 5 -10.65 -9.83 -6.36
CA LYS A 5 -10.60 -10.63 -5.13
C LYS A 5 -9.40 -10.18 -4.29
N VAL A 6 -9.67 -9.52 -3.16
CA VAL A 6 -8.67 -9.10 -2.18
C VAL A 6 -8.58 -10.18 -1.11
N ARG A 7 -7.37 -10.71 -0.87
CA ARG A 7 -7.13 -11.76 0.13
C ARG A 7 -6.67 -11.14 1.44
N TYR A 8 -7.32 -11.52 2.54
CA TYR A 8 -6.86 -11.19 3.88
C TYR A 8 -6.00 -12.33 4.41
N PRO A 9 -4.72 -12.09 4.78
CA PRO A 9 -3.91 -13.11 5.43
C PRO A 9 -4.64 -13.70 6.64
N GLY A 10 -4.93 -15.01 6.60
CA GLY A 10 -5.62 -15.73 7.67
C GLY A 10 -7.12 -15.46 7.85
N ARG A 11 -7.77 -14.64 7.00
CA ARG A 11 -9.21 -14.27 7.15
C ARG A 11 -10.04 -14.40 5.87
N GLY A 12 -9.59 -15.23 4.92
CA GLY A 12 -10.32 -15.46 3.66
C GLY A 12 -10.10 -14.36 2.61
N SER A 13 -11.14 -14.08 1.82
CA SER A 13 -11.07 -13.12 0.70
C SER A 13 -12.39 -12.37 0.53
N THR A 14 -12.31 -11.13 0.06
CA THR A 14 -13.47 -10.31 -0.32
C THR A 14 -13.38 -9.90 -1.79
N ARG A 15 -14.51 -9.70 -2.45
CA ARG A 15 -14.60 -9.20 -3.82
C ARG A 15 -14.92 -7.72 -3.77
N LEU A 16 -13.91 -6.90 -4.09
CA LEU A 16 -14.03 -5.45 -4.07
C LEU A 16 -14.31 -4.96 -5.49
N MET A 17 -15.47 -4.33 -5.68
CA MET A 17 -15.81 -3.65 -6.93
C MET A 17 -15.17 -2.27 -6.94
N ARG A 18 -14.29 -2.02 -7.90
CA ARG A 18 -13.60 -0.74 -8.09
C ARG A 18 -14.32 0.06 -9.16
N VAL A 19 -14.87 1.20 -8.74
CA VAL A 19 -15.57 2.16 -9.60
C VAL A 19 -14.80 3.46 -9.63
N MET A 20 -14.50 3.92 -10.83
CA MET A 20 -14.07 5.29 -11.09
C MET A 20 -15.31 6.03 -11.62
N GLN A 21 -15.90 6.92 -10.82
CA GLN A 21 -17.18 7.57 -11.15
C GLN A 21 -17.11 8.38 -12.43
N THR A 22 -15.99 9.06 -12.66
CA THR A 22 -15.63 9.55 -13.99
C THR A 22 -14.14 9.41 -14.22
N ASN A 23 -13.74 9.16 -15.46
CA ASN A 23 -12.34 9.25 -15.86
C ASN A 23 -11.97 10.64 -16.43
N ALA A 24 -12.88 11.62 -16.46
CA ALA A 24 -12.56 13.00 -16.80
C ALA A 24 -11.75 13.68 -15.68
N CYS A 25 -10.70 14.43 -16.02
CA CYS A 25 -9.82 15.02 -15.04
C CYS A 25 -9.15 16.30 -15.57
N SER A 26 -9.05 17.31 -14.72
CA SER A 26 -8.36 18.58 -14.99
C SER A 26 -6.92 18.61 -14.44
N LEU A 27 -6.48 17.58 -13.71
CA LEU A 27 -5.13 17.51 -13.15
C LEU A 27 -4.08 17.10 -14.20
N SER A 28 -2.88 17.68 -14.12
CA SER A 28 -1.78 17.46 -15.07
C SER A 28 -0.79 16.34 -14.68
N CYS A 29 -1.27 15.30 -13.99
CA CYS A 29 -0.41 14.22 -13.48
C CYS A 29 0.38 13.55 -14.62
N GLY A 30 1.71 13.73 -14.63
CA GLY A 30 2.56 13.33 -15.76
C GLY A 30 2.61 11.82 -16.04
N TYR A 31 2.26 10.99 -15.06
CA TYR A 31 2.21 9.52 -15.16
C TYR A 31 0.82 8.97 -15.49
N CYS A 32 -0.23 9.81 -15.51
CA CYS A 32 -1.62 9.33 -15.53
C CYS A 32 -2.20 9.43 -16.95
N PRO A 33 -2.71 8.34 -17.56
CA PRO A 33 -3.30 8.42 -18.90
C PRO A 33 -4.58 9.27 -18.97
N THR A 34 -5.25 9.47 -17.83
CA THR A 34 -6.48 10.27 -17.74
C THR A 34 -6.23 11.71 -17.34
N PHE A 35 -4.97 12.21 -17.37
CA PHE A 35 -4.65 13.61 -17.06
C PHE A 35 -5.39 14.60 -17.98
N CYS A 36 -5.30 15.91 -17.73
CA CYS A 36 -6.04 16.93 -18.48
C CYS A 36 -5.81 16.91 -20.00
N GLY A 37 -4.56 16.74 -20.43
CA GLY A 37 -4.19 16.53 -21.83
C GLY A 37 -4.29 15.07 -22.29
N GLY A 38 -4.71 14.18 -21.38
CA GLY A 38 -4.82 12.76 -21.58
C GLY A 38 -5.94 12.43 -22.53
N LYS A 39 -5.68 11.46 -23.38
CA LYS A 39 -6.46 11.30 -24.57
C LYS A 39 -7.14 9.94 -24.59
N VAL A 40 -8.25 9.90 -23.87
CA VAL A 40 -9.04 8.71 -23.61
C VAL A 40 -10.51 9.10 -23.69
N ARG A 41 -11.37 8.17 -24.12
CA ARG A 41 -12.82 8.38 -24.09
C ARG A 41 -13.24 8.72 -22.66
N ARG A 42 -13.86 9.90 -22.47
CA ARG A 42 -14.34 10.33 -21.16
C ARG A 42 -15.74 9.78 -20.91
N THR A 43 -15.92 9.18 -19.74
CA THR A 43 -17.18 8.59 -19.29
C THR A 43 -17.41 9.00 -17.84
N SER A 44 -18.66 9.33 -17.53
CA SER A 44 -19.10 9.74 -16.20
C SER A 44 -20.37 9.01 -15.83
N LEU A 45 -20.49 8.68 -14.54
CA LEU A 45 -21.66 8.05 -13.96
C LEU A 45 -22.33 9.01 -12.97
N SER A 46 -23.66 9.00 -12.93
CA SER A 46 -24.40 9.66 -11.87
C SER A 46 -24.21 8.95 -10.52
N PRO A 47 -24.44 9.62 -9.38
CA PRO A 47 -24.47 8.97 -8.07
C PRO A 47 -25.41 7.75 -8.01
N GLU A 48 -26.59 7.87 -8.62
CA GLU A 48 -27.61 6.82 -8.71
C GLU A 48 -27.12 5.64 -9.56
N GLU A 49 -26.43 5.90 -10.68
CA GLU A 49 -25.86 4.85 -11.52
C GLU A 49 -24.76 4.08 -10.78
N VAL A 50 -23.91 4.77 -10.02
CA VAL A 50 -22.89 4.11 -9.17
C VAL A 50 -23.56 3.21 -8.14
N ALA A 51 -24.55 3.73 -7.41
CA ALA A 51 -25.24 2.98 -6.37
C ALA A 51 -25.97 1.76 -6.96
N ARG A 52 -26.75 1.96 -8.03
CA ARG A 52 -27.49 0.90 -8.72
C ARG A 52 -26.56 -0.20 -9.21
N VAL A 53 -25.54 0.14 -10.00
CA VAL A 53 -24.62 -0.85 -10.59
C VAL A 53 -23.87 -1.64 -9.51
N PHE A 54 -23.47 -0.98 -8.42
CA PHE A 54 -22.87 -1.68 -7.30
C PHE A 54 -23.86 -2.63 -6.61
N MET A 55 -25.09 -2.18 -6.33
CA MET A 55 -26.10 -3.00 -5.68
C MET A 55 -26.54 -4.19 -6.54
N ASP A 56 -26.61 -4.02 -7.86
CA ASP A 56 -26.89 -5.12 -8.79
C ASP A 56 -25.80 -6.19 -8.71
N ALA A 57 -24.53 -5.78 -8.77
CA ALA A 57 -23.39 -6.69 -8.60
C ALA A 57 -23.35 -7.34 -7.20
N HIS A 58 -23.74 -6.60 -6.16
CA HIS A 58 -23.80 -7.12 -4.79
C HIS A 58 -24.89 -8.17 -4.62
N ARG A 59 -26.11 -7.89 -5.09
CA ARG A 59 -27.26 -8.81 -5.02
C ARG A 59 -27.04 -10.08 -5.86
N ALA A 60 -26.32 -9.95 -6.99
CA ALA A 60 -25.87 -11.10 -7.78
C ALA A 60 -24.72 -11.88 -7.13
N GLY A 61 -24.24 -11.46 -5.95
CA GLY A 61 -23.14 -12.09 -5.25
C GLY A 61 -21.82 -11.99 -6.01
N LEU A 62 -21.60 -10.96 -6.83
CA LEU A 62 -20.34 -10.71 -7.55
C LEU A 62 -19.40 -9.79 -6.76
N ALA A 63 -19.95 -8.89 -5.95
CA ALA A 63 -19.20 -7.93 -5.14
C ALA A 63 -19.65 -7.92 -3.68
N ASP A 64 -18.69 -7.90 -2.76
CA ASP A 64 -18.94 -7.85 -1.31
C ASP A 64 -18.73 -6.43 -0.75
N GLY A 65 -18.06 -5.54 -1.50
CA GLY A 65 -17.79 -4.17 -1.11
C GLY A 65 -17.41 -3.28 -2.29
N LEU A 66 -17.40 -1.97 -2.04
CA LEU A 66 -17.14 -0.93 -3.03
C LEU A 66 -15.83 -0.20 -2.74
N PHE A 67 -15.02 0.04 -3.77
CA PHE A 67 -13.98 1.06 -3.81
C PHE A 67 -14.41 2.13 -4.80
N LEU A 68 -14.66 3.34 -4.33
CA LEU A 68 -15.11 4.47 -5.14
C LEU A 68 -14.00 5.52 -5.24
N THR A 69 -13.67 5.89 -6.47
CA THR A 69 -12.76 7.00 -6.80
C THR A 69 -13.30 7.78 -7.99
N SER A 70 -12.61 8.83 -8.42
CA SER A 70 -12.95 9.62 -9.60
C SER A 70 -11.71 10.35 -10.13
N GLY A 71 -11.79 10.79 -11.38
CA GLY A 71 -11.04 11.95 -11.87
C GLY A 71 -11.70 13.25 -11.37
N VAL A 72 -11.09 14.38 -11.71
CA VAL A 72 -11.49 15.71 -11.20
C VAL A 72 -11.92 16.62 -12.35
N PRO A 73 -13.15 16.52 -12.89
CA PRO A 73 -13.61 17.42 -13.95
C PRO A 73 -13.94 18.81 -13.37
N GLY A 74 -13.07 19.80 -13.58
CA GLY A 74 -13.27 21.14 -13.06
C GLY A 74 -12.98 21.22 -11.55
N ARG A 75 -13.97 21.65 -10.76
CA ARG A 75 -13.79 21.92 -9.32
C ARG A 75 -13.76 20.62 -8.49
N PRO A 76 -12.69 20.34 -7.71
CA PRO A 76 -12.60 19.13 -6.91
C PRO A 76 -13.72 18.95 -5.89
N ALA A 77 -14.07 20.01 -5.16
CA ALA A 77 -15.17 19.97 -4.18
C ALA A 77 -16.47 19.43 -4.79
N LYS A 78 -16.88 19.95 -5.97
CA LYS A 78 -18.11 19.50 -6.66
C LYS A 78 -18.06 18.02 -7.02
N MET A 79 -16.90 17.50 -7.41
CA MET A 79 -16.77 16.07 -7.73
C MET A 79 -16.77 15.22 -6.46
N THR A 80 -16.13 15.66 -5.38
CA THR A 80 -16.19 14.99 -4.08
C THR A 80 -17.62 14.93 -3.56
N ASP A 81 -18.43 15.98 -3.71
CA ASP A 81 -19.86 15.97 -3.34
C ASP A 81 -20.64 14.88 -4.10
N ARG A 82 -20.38 14.73 -5.41
CA ARG A 82 -21.01 13.67 -6.23
C ARG A 82 -20.61 12.27 -5.79
N MET A 83 -19.36 12.09 -5.35
CA MET A 83 -18.91 10.81 -4.80
C MET A 83 -19.57 10.53 -3.44
N LEU A 84 -19.66 11.53 -2.57
CA LEU A 84 -20.35 11.42 -1.29
C LEU A 84 -21.84 11.12 -1.45
N ALA A 85 -22.51 11.76 -2.42
CA ALA A 85 -23.90 11.48 -2.75
C ALA A 85 -24.13 10.01 -3.15
N ALA A 86 -23.19 9.42 -3.90
CA ALA A 86 -23.28 8.00 -4.27
C ALA A 86 -23.20 7.09 -3.04
N VAL A 87 -22.30 7.39 -2.10
CA VAL A 87 -22.16 6.62 -0.86
C VAL A 87 -23.36 6.86 0.07
N ASP A 88 -23.89 8.09 0.13
CA ASP A 88 -25.06 8.41 0.93
C ASP A 88 -26.30 7.63 0.45
N LEU A 89 -26.52 7.55 -0.88
CA LEU A 89 -27.55 6.69 -1.46
C LEU A 89 -27.38 5.22 -1.03
N LEU A 90 -26.16 4.69 -1.07
CA LEU A 90 -25.90 3.33 -0.59
C LEU A 90 -26.26 3.14 0.87
N ARG A 91 -25.93 4.11 1.74
CA ARG A 91 -26.19 4.00 3.18
C ARG A 91 -27.64 4.22 3.57
N ARG A 92 -28.32 5.18 2.95
CA ARG A 92 -29.66 5.63 3.38
C ARG A 92 -30.79 5.03 2.57
N ARG A 93 -30.62 4.90 1.26
CA ARG A 93 -31.67 4.40 0.36
C ARG A 93 -31.58 2.89 0.18
N GLU A 94 -30.39 2.38 -0.07
CA GLU A 94 -30.16 0.95 -0.33
C GLU A 94 -29.88 0.14 0.96
N ASP A 95 -29.79 0.81 2.12
CA ASP A 95 -29.43 0.26 3.43
C ASP A 95 -28.19 -0.66 3.41
N PHE A 96 -27.25 -0.40 2.50
CA PHE A 96 -26.03 -1.19 2.39
C PHE A 96 -25.12 -0.88 3.58
N GLN A 97 -24.90 -1.87 4.45
CA GLN A 97 -24.01 -1.77 5.61
C GLN A 97 -22.65 -2.45 5.40
N GLY A 98 -22.35 -2.89 4.17
CA GLY A 98 -21.09 -3.53 3.84
C GLY A 98 -19.91 -2.55 3.68
N TYR A 99 -18.79 -3.09 3.21
CA TYR A 99 -17.53 -2.37 3.12
C TYR A 99 -17.55 -1.31 1.99
N VAL A 100 -17.25 -0.05 2.32
CA VAL A 100 -17.04 1.02 1.35
C VAL A 100 -15.70 1.70 1.61
N HIS A 101 -14.84 1.73 0.60
CA HIS A 101 -13.60 2.50 0.56
C HIS A 101 -13.81 3.71 -0.36
N LEU A 102 -13.79 4.91 0.21
CA LEU A 102 -13.84 6.16 -0.55
C LEU A 102 -12.44 6.75 -0.71
N LYS A 103 -11.96 6.87 -1.95
CA LYS A 103 -10.70 7.58 -2.25
C LYS A 103 -11.02 9.04 -2.54
N LEU A 104 -10.73 9.92 -1.58
CA LEU A 104 -10.91 11.36 -1.71
C LEU A 104 -9.95 11.94 -2.76
N LEU A 105 -10.41 13.03 -3.37
CA LEU A 105 -9.71 13.73 -4.45
C LEU A 105 -8.83 14.84 -3.86
N PRO A 106 -7.70 15.19 -4.51
CA PRO A 106 -6.98 16.43 -4.20
C PRO A 106 -7.92 17.63 -4.28
N GLY A 107 -7.89 18.51 -3.28
CA GLY A 107 -8.76 19.68 -3.15
C GLY A 107 -10.11 19.38 -2.51
N ALA A 108 -10.25 18.26 -1.81
CA ALA A 108 -11.40 18.00 -0.95
C ALA A 108 -11.39 18.96 0.25
N GLU A 109 -12.56 19.47 0.62
CA GLU A 109 -12.70 20.37 1.77
C GLU A 109 -12.78 19.58 3.09
N PRO A 110 -12.36 20.14 4.23
CA PRO A 110 -12.42 19.46 5.53
C PRO A 110 -13.81 18.88 5.88
N ALA A 111 -14.88 19.63 5.60
CA ALA A 111 -16.26 19.15 5.82
C ALA A 111 -16.61 17.92 4.96
N GLN A 112 -16.02 17.81 3.77
CA GLN A 112 -16.17 16.62 2.91
C GLN A 112 -15.38 15.44 3.46
N VAL A 113 -14.20 15.68 4.06
CA VAL A 113 -13.43 14.65 4.78
C VAL A 113 -14.24 14.09 5.94
N GLU A 114 -14.85 14.95 6.76
CA GLU A 114 -15.71 14.52 7.86
C GLU A 114 -16.90 13.68 7.37
N THR A 115 -17.56 14.14 6.31
CA THR A 115 -18.69 13.41 5.69
C THR A 115 -18.25 12.05 5.16
N ALA A 116 -17.08 11.99 4.52
CA ALA A 116 -16.49 10.74 4.05
C ALA A 116 -16.23 9.76 5.21
N VAL A 117 -15.68 10.24 6.33
CA VAL A 117 -15.41 9.40 7.51
C VAL A 117 -16.70 8.89 8.14
N ARG A 118 -17.79 9.66 8.11
CA ARG A 118 -19.10 9.21 8.58
C ARG A 118 -19.71 8.11 7.70
N LEU A 119 -19.55 8.21 6.37
CA LEU A 119 -20.22 7.33 5.41
C LEU A 119 -19.41 6.09 5.00
N ALA A 120 -18.08 6.18 5.01
CA ALA A 120 -17.20 5.12 4.52
C ALA A 120 -16.65 4.22 5.63
N SER A 121 -16.28 2.99 5.26
CA SER A 121 -15.53 2.06 6.10
C SER A 121 -14.03 2.39 6.10
N ARG A 122 -13.53 2.88 4.96
CA ARG A 122 -12.13 3.30 4.77
C ARG A 122 -12.11 4.56 3.91
N VAL A 123 -11.21 5.48 4.27
CA VAL A 123 -10.93 6.67 3.45
C VAL A 123 -9.49 6.60 2.98
N SER A 124 -9.21 7.03 1.76
CA SER A 124 -7.81 7.21 1.32
C SER A 124 -7.60 8.50 0.58
N ILE A 125 -6.43 9.09 0.75
CA ILE A 125 -5.92 10.21 -0.02
C ILE A 125 -4.54 9.82 -0.51
N ASN A 126 -4.30 9.91 -1.80
CA ASN A 126 -2.98 9.61 -2.35
C ASN A 126 -2.06 10.79 -2.07
N LEU A 127 -0.96 10.56 -1.36
CA LEU A 127 0.11 11.55 -1.21
C LEU A 127 0.95 11.67 -2.50
N GLU A 128 0.94 10.63 -3.34
CA GLU A 128 1.67 10.51 -4.60
C GLU A 128 3.21 10.42 -4.45
N ALA A 129 3.81 11.27 -3.63
CA ALA A 129 5.25 11.33 -3.35
C ALA A 129 5.52 11.82 -1.90
N PRO A 130 6.75 11.73 -1.36
CA PRO A 130 7.01 11.99 0.06
C PRO A 130 7.13 13.48 0.45
N GLY A 131 6.85 14.41 -0.46
CA GLY A 131 6.94 15.83 -0.15
C GLY A 131 6.48 16.75 -1.28
N ALA A 132 6.34 18.04 -0.94
CA ALA A 132 5.80 19.05 -1.84
C ALA A 132 6.60 19.23 -3.14
N ALA A 133 7.94 19.20 -3.07
CA ALA A 133 8.79 19.31 -4.25
C ALA A 133 8.54 18.15 -5.24
N TYR A 134 8.50 16.91 -4.73
CA TYR A 134 8.21 15.73 -5.53
C TYR A 134 6.79 15.75 -6.11
N VAL A 135 5.78 16.08 -5.30
CA VAL A 135 4.39 16.16 -5.77
C VAL A 135 4.24 17.21 -6.87
N ARG A 136 4.86 18.38 -6.73
CA ARG A 136 4.85 19.41 -7.77
C ARG A 136 5.53 18.97 -9.06
N ALA A 137 6.56 18.14 -8.96
CA ALA A 137 7.20 17.52 -10.13
C ALA A 137 6.28 16.49 -10.82
N LEU A 138 5.33 15.88 -10.09
CA LEU A 138 4.36 14.94 -10.63
C LEU A 138 3.11 15.62 -11.23
N ALA A 139 2.57 16.63 -10.56
CA ALA A 139 1.37 17.37 -10.94
C ALA A 139 1.39 18.77 -10.32
N ARG A 140 1.22 19.83 -11.12
CA ARG A 140 1.32 21.22 -10.64
C ARG A 140 0.18 21.64 -9.73
N GLU A 141 -1.00 21.07 -9.94
CA GLU A 141 -2.23 21.45 -9.24
C GLU A 141 -2.40 20.76 -7.87
N LYS A 142 -1.54 19.78 -7.55
CA LYS A 142 -1.60 19.06 -6.27
C LYS A 142 -0.73 19.75 -5.23
N ASP A 143 -1.29 19.94 -4.04
CA ASP A 143 -0.56 20.51 -2.90
C ASP A 143 -0.39 19.46 -1.80
N PHE A 144 0.85 18.99 -1.62
CA PHE A 144 1.18 18.03 -0.57
C PHE A 144 0.92 18.60 0.84
N ALA A 145 1.35 19.84 1.10
CA ALA A 145 1.41 20.41 2.44
C ALA A 145 0.13 21.17 2.82
N GLY A 146 -0.58 21.74 1.85
CA GLY A 146 -1.83 22.46 2.06
C GLY A 146 -3.10 21.61 1.90
N ASP A 147 -3.01 20.45 1.24
CA ASP A 147 -4.20 19.63 0.92
C ASP A 147 -3.99 18.14 1.25
N LEU A 148 -3.09 17.45 0.54
CA LEU A 148 -3.04 15.98 0.58
C LEU A 148 -2.70 15.43 1.97
N LEU A 149 -1.63 15.93 2.60
CA LEU A 149 -1.20 15.49 3.93
C LEU A 149 -2.16 15.96 5.03
N PRO A 150 -2.56 17.25 5.11
CA PRO A 150 -3.53 17.70 6.11
C PRO A 150 -4.85 16.93 6.07
N ASN A 151 -5.42 16.69 4.88
CA ASN A 151 -6.67 15.96 4.75
C ASN A 151 -6.51 14.47 5.13
N LEU A 152 -5.36 13.85 4.83
CA LEU A 152 -5.08 12.49 5.27
C LEU A 152 -4.96 12.40 6.80
N GLU A 153 -4.28 13.35 7.43
CA GLU A 153 -4.16 13.42 8.89
C GLU A 153 -5.51 13.68 9.55
N LEU A 154 -6.32 14.58 9.00
CA LEU A 154 -7.69 14.84 9.46
C LEU A 154 -8.54 13.56 9.39
N ALA A 155 -8.56 12.89 8.23
CA ALA A 155 -9.27 11.63 8.07
C ALA A 155 -8.78 10.57 9.06
N GLY A 156 -7.47 10.52 9.32
CA GLY A 156 -6.85 9.60 10.28
C GLY A 156 -7.32 9.84 11.71
N ARG A 157 -7.35 11.11 12.16
CA ARG A 157 -7.83 11.49 13.50
C ARG A 157 -9.31 11.13 13.67
N LEU A 158 -10.17 11.53 12.73
CA LEU A 158 -11.60 11.26 12.78
C LEU A 158 -11.90 9.75 12.75
N MET A 159 -11.17 8.97 11.95
CA MET A 159 -11.29 7.50 11.94
C MET A 159 -10.82 6.83 13.23
N LEU A 160 -9.87 7.44 13.95
CA LEU A 160 -9.41 6.97 15.25
C LEU A 160 -10.44 7.31 16.34
N GLU A 161 -10.96 8.53 16.34
CA GLU A 161 -12.02 8.99 17.25
C GLU A 161 -13.27 8.12 17.14
N ARG A 162 -13.79 7.92 15.92
CA ARG A 162 -14.95 7.04 15.66
C ARG A 162 -14.75 5.62 16.18
N ARG A 163 -13.53 5.10 16.18
CA ARG A 163 -13.23 3.77 16.73
C ARG A 163 -13.17 3.74 18.25
N ARG A 164 -12.77 4.84 18.88
CA ARG A 164 -12.69 4.98 20.34
C ARG A 164 -14.05 5.19 20.97
N GLU A 165 -14.93 5.89 20.27
CA GLU A 165 -16.27 6.23 20.77
C GLU A 165 -17.14 4.99 21.06
N GLN A 166 -16.76 3.79 20.56
CA GLN A 166 -17.49 2.52 20.75
C GLN A 166 -18.98 2.58 20.41
N ALA A 167 -19.43 3.68 19.79
CA ALA A 167 -20.80 3.87 19.37
C ALA A 167 -21.14 2.75 18.38
N PRO A 168 -22.30 2.10 18.52
CA PRO A 168 -22.73 1.06 17.60
C PRO A 168 -22.86 1.68 16.20
N SER A 169 -21.81 1.49 15.41
CA SER A 169 -21.80 1.90 14.02
C SER A 169 -22.33 0.74 13.19
N ARG A 170 -23.26 1.02 12.28
CA ARG A 170 -23.83 -0.01 11.40
C ARG A 170 -22.79 -0.70 10.51
N PHE A 171 -21.60 -0.12 10.35
CA PHE A 171 -20.50 -0.67 9.56
C PHE A 171 -19.14 -0.37 10.18
N ALA A 172 -18.15 -1.22 9.90
CA ALA A 172 -16.81 -1.14 10.48
C ALA A 172 -16.01 0.06 9.95
N ALA A 173 -15.35 0.79 10.85
CA ALA A 173 -14.30 1.76 10.53
C ALA A 173 -12.92 1.06 10.51
N VAL A 174 -12.34 0.89 9.33
CA VAL A 174 -11.10 0.15 9.09
C VAL A 174 -9.88 1.09 8.99
N GLY A 175 -10.10 2.39 8.81
CA GLY A 175 -9.07 3.43 8.92
C GLY A 175 -8.74 4.11 7.60
N THR A 176 -7.53 4.64 7.53
CA THR A 176 -7.04 5.41 6.39
C THR A 176 -5.94 4.69 5.65
N THR A 177 -5.87 4.86 4.33
CA THR A 177 -4.71 4.45 3.52
C THR A 177 -4.24 5.58 2.63
N THR A 178 -3.04 5.44 2.10
CA THR A 178 -2.48 6.34 1.09
C THR A 178 -1.79 5.54 0.00
N GLN A 179 -1.33 6.22 -1.05
CA GLN A 179 -0.58 5.62 -2.13
C GLN A 179 0.52 6.56 -2.64
N PHE A 180 1.65 5.96 -3.01
CA PHE A 180 2.79 6.59 -3.68
C PHE A 180 2.99 6.03 -5.09
N VAL A 181 3.44 6.89 -6.02
CA VAL A 181 3.90 6.53 -7.36
C VAL A 181 5.43 6.51 -7.34
N VAL A 182 5.97 5.33 -7.07
CA VAL A 182 7.39 5.13 -6.73
C VAL A 182 8.27 5.33 -7.96
N GLY A 183 9.30 6.17 -7.81
CA GLY A 183 10.34 6.50 -8.76
C GLY A 183 9.93 7.48 -9.85
N ALA A 184 8.69 7.96 -9.88
CA ALA A 184 8.25 8.91 -10.90
C ALA A 184 8.86 10.31 -10.71
N ALA A 185 9.20 10.72 -9.48
CA ALA A 185 9.75 12.05 -9.18
C ALA A 185 11.24 12.04 -8.77
N GLY A 186 11.88 10.86 -8.79
CA GLY A 186 13.27 10.71 -8.33
C GLY A 186 13.42 10.71 -6.81
N GLU A 187 12.32 10.52 -6.08
CA GLU A 187 12.31 10.43 -4.63
C GLU A 187 13.02 9.17 -4.10
N GLN A 188 13.53 9.23 -2.87
CA GLN A 188 14.26 8.13 -2.23
C GLN A 188 13.35 7.30 -1.32
N ASP A 189 13.62 6.00 -1.20
CA ASP A 189 12.81 5.10 -0.36
C ASP A 189 12.82 5.53 1.12
N ARG A 190 13.94 6.07 1.61
CA ARG A 190 14.04 6.59 2.98
C ARG A 190 13.05 7.72 3.28
N GLU A 191 12.77 8.58 2.30
CA GLU A 191 11.83 9.70 2.46
C GLU A 191 10.38 9.20 2.43
N ILE A 192 10.08 8.25 1.56
CA ILE A 192 8.78 7.56 1.51
C ILE A 192 8.50 6.89 2.85
N LEU A 193 9.43 6.06 3.33
CA LEU A 193 9.24 5.27 4.54
C LEU A 193 9.24 6.13 5.81
N ASP A 194 9.94 7.26 5.83
CA ASP A 194 9.86 8.23 6.92
C ASP A 194 8.45 8.81 7.04
N VAL A 195 7.86 9.30 5.94
CA VAL A 195 6.47 9.79 5.92
C VAL A 195 5.49 8.71 6.38
N VAL A 196 5.59 7.50 5.83
CA VAL A 196 4.71 6.37 6.17
C VAL A 196 4.84 6.01 7.65
N THR A 197 6.07 5.83 8.13
CA THR A 197 6.34 5.43 9.53
C THR A 197 5.84 6.48 10.52
N ARG A 198 6.01 7.77 10.25
CA ARG A 198 5.46 8.84 11.10
C ARG A 198 3.94 8.78 11.20
N LEU A 199 3.26 8.60 10.07
CA LEU A 199 1.79 8.54 10.03
C LEU A 199 1.26 7.28 10.75
N GLU A 200 1.90 6.14 10.57
CA GLU A 200 1.54 4.88 11.24
C GLU A 200 1.81 4.93 12.74
N ARG A 201 2.95 5.49 13.19
CA ARG A 201 3.26 5.68 14.61
C ARG A 201 2.23 6.56 15.32
N ARG A 202 1.73 7.60 14.63
CA ARG A 202 0.64 8.47 15.11
C ARG A 202 -0.74 7.82 14.99
N ARG A 203 -0.83 6.59 14.46
CA ARG A 203 -2.08 5.86 14.17
C ARG A 203 -3.02 6.58 13.20
N LEU A 204 -2.47 7.47 12.36
CA LEU A 204 -3.19 8.23 11.35
C LEU A 204 -3.25 7.53 9.99
N LEU A 205 -2.52 6.41 9.85
CA LEU A 205 -2.47 5.60 8.65
C LEU A 205 -2.52 4.12 9.04
N HIS A 206 -3.31 3.32 8.32
CA HIS A 206 -3.34 1.87 8.52
C HIS A 206 -2.24 1.16 7.71
N HIS A 207 -2.04 1.56 6.45
CA HIS A 207 -0.89 1.21 5.62
C HIS A 207 -0.81 2.12 4.39
N ALA A 208 0.35 2.17 3.76
CA ALA A 208 0.54 2.73 2.43
C ALA A 208 0.46 1.69 1.31
N HIS A 209 0.09 2.14 0.12
CA HIS A 209 0.24 1.41 -1.14
C HIS A 209 1.41 1.99 -1.94
N PHE A 210 2.20 1.12 -2.53
CA PHE A 210 3.29 1.49 -3.42
C PHE A 210 2.96 0.99 -4.83
N SER A 211 3.14 1.84 -5.83
CA SER A 211 3.01 1.47 -7.24
C SER A 211 4.27 1.93 -7.93
N ALA A 212 5.09 1.01 -8.43
CA ALA A 212 6.20 1.32 -9.31
C ALA A 212 5.70 2.14 -10.51
N PHE A 213 6.35 3.26 -10.78
CA PHE A 213 6.09 4.05 -11.97
C PHE A 213 6.31 3.21 -13.23
N GLN A 214 5.31 3.20 -14.11
CA GLN A 214 5.43 2.65 -15.46
C GLN A 214 5.08 3.76 -16.45
N PRO A 215 5.94 4.03 -17.46
CA PRO A 215 5.65 5.02 -18.48
C PRO A 215 4.45 4.57 -19.33
N VAL A 216 3.58 5.52 -19.65
CA VAL A 216 2.39 5.29 -20.48
C VAL A 216 2.47 6.18 -21.71
N VAL A 217 2.25 5.63 -22.92
CA VAL A 217 2.30 6.41 -24.16
C VAL A 217 1.30 7.55 -24.10
N GLY A 218 1.69 8.70 -24.63
CA GLY A 218 0.87 9.90 -24.70
C GLY A 218 0.78 10.66 -23.37
N THR A 219 1.52 10.23 -22.34
CA THR A 219 1.66 10.99 -21.10
C THR A 219 2.96 11.79 -21.10
N PRO A 220 3.05 12.91 -20.35
CA PRO A 220 4.29 13.68 -20.24
C PRO A 220 5.51 12.87 -19.78
N PHE A 221 5.30 11.74 -19.11
CA PHE A 221 6.37 10.88 -18.59
C PHE A 221 6.62 9.63 -19.45
N GLU A 222 6.07 9.55 -20.67
CA GLU A 222 6.25 8.38 -21.54
C GLU A 222 7.72 8.02 -21.82
N GLY A 223 8.62 9.01 -21.85
CA GLY A 223 10.05 8.82 -22.09
C GLY A 223 10.89 8.54 -20.83
N ARG A 224 10.27 8.51 -19.64
CA ARG A 224 10.99 8.23 -18.39
C ARG A 224 11.23 6.73 -18.22
N ARG A 225 12.32 6.37 -17.54
CA ARG A 225 12.63 4.97 -17.23
C ARG A 225 11.56 4.39 -16.29
N PRO A 226 11.09 3.15 -16.52
CA PRO A 226 10.20 2.47 -15.60
C PRO A 226 10.92 2.20 -14.27
N THR A 227 10.16 2.25 -13.18
CA THR A 227 10.66 1.82 -11.88
C THR A 227 10.61 0.29 -11.79
N PRO A 228 11.69 -0.37 -11.33
CA PRO A 228 11.69 -1.81 -11.18
C PRO A 228 10.60 -2.27 -10.20
N ALA A 229 9.80 -3.27 -10.59
CA ALA A 229 8.77 -3.87 -9.71
C ALA A 229 9.36 -4.39 -8.38
N ARG A 230 10.66 -4.72 -8.36
CA ARG A 230 11.32 -5.11 -7.13
C ARG A 230 11.43 -3.95 -6.13
N ARG A 231 11.63 -2.72 -6.56
CA ARG A 231 11.64 -1.55 -5.65
C ARG A 231 10.30 -1.39 -4.95
N GLU A 232 9.20 -1.53 -5.68
CA GLU A 232 7.85 -1.59 -5.09
C GLU A 232 7.74 -2.73 -4.04
N LEU A 233 8.19 -3.94 -4.38
CA LEU A 233 8.19 -5.06 -3.44
C LEU A 233 9.03 -4.77 -2.18
N ARG A 234 10.20 -4.13 -2.31
CA ARG A 234 11.05 -3.76 -1.17
C ARG A 234 10.36 -2.78 -0.23
N LEU A 235 9.67 -1.78 -0.76
CA LEU A 235 8.89 -0.83 0.04
C LEU A 235 7.75 -1.53 0.81
N TYR A 236 7.01 -2.44 0.16
CA TYR A 236 6.00 -3.25 0.86
C TYR A 236 6.63 -4.13 1.96
N GLN A 237 7.79 -4.74 1.70
CA GLN A 237 8.47 -5.54 2.71
C GLN A 237 8.95 -4.68 3.89
N ALA A 238 9.51 -3.49 3.63
CA ALA A 238 10.00 -2.60 4.67
C ALA A 238 8.88 -2.03 5.55
N GLU A 239 7.79 -1.53 4.93
CA GLU A 239 6.58 -1.10 5.67
C GLU A 239 6.05 -2.25 6.54
N HIS A 240 6.02 -3.47 6.01
CA HIS A 240 5.53 -4.63 6.73
C HIS A 240 6.40 -4.97 7.95
N LEU A 241 7.73 -4.81 7.85
CA LEU A 241 8.63 -4.99 8.99
C LEU A 241 8.34 -3.99 10.10
N VAL A 242 8.18 -2.71 9.75
CA VAL A 242 7.87 -1.66 10.72
C VAL A 242 6.52 -1.94 11.38
N ARG A 243 5.49 -2.24 10.58
CA ARG A 243 4.11 -2.37 11.07
C ARG A 243 3.84 -3.67 11.82
N GLN A 244 4.50 -4.78 11.47
CA GLN A 244 4.14 -6.12 12.00
C GLN A 244 5.29 -6.88 12.69
N TYR A 245 6.55 -6.50 12.45
CA TYR A 245 7.72 -7.19 13.03
C TYR A 245 8.38 -6.38 14.14
N GLY A 246 7.90 -5.16 14.40
CA GLY A 246 8.44 -4.28 15.45
C GLY A 246 9.76 -3.61 15.06
N PHE A 247 10.06 -3.49 13.76
CA PHE A 247 11.23 -2.74 13.31
C PHE A 247 11.02 -1.23 13.53
N GLY A 248 12.07 -0.56 13.99
CA GLY A 248 12.20 0.89 13.91
C GLY A 248 12.56 1.35 12.51
N TYR A 249 12.28 2.61 12.18
CA TYR A 249 12.72 3.24 10.94
C TYR A 249 14.25 3.21 10.81
N ASP A 250 14.96 3.52 11.89
CA ASP A 250 16.43 3.56 11.94
C ASP A 250 17.07 2.18 11.85
N GLU A 251 16.28 1.11 11.94
CA GLU A 251 16.73 -0.26 11.69
C GLU A 251 16.65 -0.65 10.20
N LEU A 252 16.06 0.18 9.35
CA LEU A 252 16.01 -0.12 7.91
C LEU A 252 17.35 0.22 7.26
N VAL A 253 17.88 -0.74 6.48
CA VAL A 253 19.16 -0.56 5.77
C VAL A 253 18.89 0.10 4.41
N PHE A 254 19.47 1.28 4.22
CA PHE A 254 19.45 2.02 2.94
C PHE A 254 20.85 2.03 2.33
N ALA A 255 20.93 2.01 1.00
CA ALA A 255 22.16 2.24 0.27
C ALA A 255 22.52 3.74 0.24
N GLY A 256 23.71 4.08 -0.28
CA GLY A 256 24.20 5.46 -0.32
C GLY A 256 23.34 6.44 -1.13
N ASP A 257 22.49 5.92 -2.03
CA ASP A 257 21.50 6.69 -2.79
C ASP A 257 20.17 6.91 -2.04
N GLY A 258 20.07 6.42 -0.80
CA GLY A 258 18.88 6.52 0.04
C GLY A 258 17.77 5.52 -0.29
N ASN A 259 18.01 4.55 -1.18
CA ASN A 259 17.05 3.51 -1.54
C ASN A 259 17.31 2.19 -0.83
N LEU A 260 16.28 1.34 -0.78
CA LEU A 260 16.41 -0.02 -0.25
C LEU A 260 17.22 -0.90 -1.22
N PRO A 261 18.04 -1.83 -0.71
CA PRO A 261 18.75 -2.79 -1.56
C PRO A 261 17.83 -3.59 -2.49
N LEU A 262 18.23 -3.60 -3.77
CA LEU A 262 17.75 -4.46 -4.86
C LEU A 262 17.70 -5.95 -4.48
N ASP A 263 18.86 -6.46 -4.11
CA ASP A 263 19.09 -7.91 -4.11
C ASP A 263 18.61 -8.59 -2.84
N ASP A 264 18.70 -7.89 -1.72
CA ASP A 264 18.29 -8.37 -0.41
C ASP A 264 16.93 -7.84 -0.01
N ASP A 265 16.04 -8.70 0.51
CA ASP A 265 14.86 -8.19 1.19
C ASP A 265 15.26 -7.43 2.46
N PRO A 266 14.49 -6.43 2.90
CA PRO A 266 14.90 -5.53 3.99
C PRO A 266 15.28 -6.26 5.27
N LYS A 267 14.66 -7.42 5.55
CA LYS A 267 14.97 -8.23 6.73
C LYS A 267 16.30 -8.94 6.62
N THR A 268 16.60 -9.49 5.44
CA THR A 268 17.91 -10.09 5.14
C THR A 268 19.00 -9.04 5.10
N ALA A 269 18.75 -7.87 4.48
CA ALA A 269 19.69 -6.76 4.46
C ALA A 269 20.07 -6.31 5.88
N TRP A 270 19.07 -6.17 6.77
CA TRP A 270 19.32 -5.88 8.18
C TRP A 270 20.13 -6.99 8.87
N ALA A 271 19.79 -8.25 8.65
CA ALA A 271 20.48 -9.36 9.30
C ALA A 271 21.96 -9.48 8.86
N LEU A 272 22.25 -9.18 7.60
CA LEU A 272 23.63 -9.15 7.08
C LEU A 272 24.43 -7.94 7.59
N ALA A 273 23.77 -6.80 7.80
CA ALA A 273 24.40 -5.61 8.38
C ALA A 273 24.68 -5.74 9.88
N HIS A 274 24.07 -6.73 10.56
CA HIS A 274 24.21 -6.96 12.00
C HIS A 274 24.70 -8.40 12.31
N PRO A 275 25.89 -8.81 11.82
CA PRO A 275 26.40 -10.17 12.02
C PRO A 275 26.62 -10.51 13.49
N GLU A 276 26.83 -9.52 14.36
CA GLU A 276 26.99 -9.67 15.80
C GLU A 276 25.74 -10.26 16.50
N ARG A 277 24.57 -10.19 15.84
CA ARG A 277 23.31 -10.74 16.36
C ARG A 277 23.08 -12.21 16.00
N PHE A 278 23.99 -12.83 15.23
CA PHE A 278 23.81 -14.17 14.68
C PHE A 278 25.02 -15.08 14.95
N PRO A 279 24.80 -16.39 15.17
CA PRO A 279 23.54 -17.11 15.02
C PRO A 279 22.65 -17.00 16.26
N VAL A 280 21.34 -17.12 16.05
CA VAL A 280 20.34 -17.11 17.12
C VAL A 280 20.06 -18.55 17.57
N GLU A 281 20.27 -18.83 18.86
CA GLU A 281 19.99 -20.15 19.44
C GLU A 281 18.49 -20.39 19.59
N VAL A 282 17.92 -21.22 18.70
CA VAL A 282 16.47 -21.40 18.56
C VAL A 282 15.82 -21.98 19.81
N SER A 283 16.56 -22.75 20.61
CA SER A 283 16.01 -23.37 21.83
C SER A 283 15.77 -22.37 22.97
N ARG A 284 16.42 -21.19 22.95
CA ARG A 284 16.42 -20.24 24.08
C ARG A 284 16.06 -18.80 23.69
N ALA A 285 16.34 -18.38 22.46
CA ALA A 285 16.22 -16.98 22.05
C ALA A 285 14.80 -16.41 22.25
N PRO A 286 14.64 -15.19 22.76
CA PRO A 286 13.32 -14.62 22.95
C PRO A 286 12.61 -14.33 21.61
N TYR A 287 11.29 -14.10 21.65
CA TYR A 287 10.47 -13.82 20.47
C TYR A 287 11.07 -12.70 19.61
N GLU A 288 11.54 -11.64 20.26
CA GLU A 288 12.10 -10.43 19.67
C GLU A 288 13.38 -10.72 18.89
N SER A 289 14.15 -11.75 19.25
CA SER A 289 15.33 -12.18 18.48
C SER A 289 14.93 -13.07 17.31
N LEU A 290 14.02 -14.03 17.54
CA LEU A 290 13.56 -14.94 16.48
C LEU A 290 12.85 -14.22 15.35
N VAL A 291 11.99 -13.24 15.67
CA VAL A 291 11.24 -12.49 14.67
C VAL A 291 12.15 -11.61 13.81
N ARG A 292 13.44 -11.46 14.15
CA ARG A 292 14.44 -10.74 13.35
C ARG A 292 15.19 -11.64 12.36
N VAL A 293 15.12 -12.96 12.54
CA VAL A 293 15.77 -13.93 11.66
C VAL A 293 15.07 -13.99 10.29
N PRO A 294 15.79 -13.82 9.17
CA PRO A 294 15.23 -14.05 7.82
C PRO A 294 14.58 -15.44 7.71
N GLY A 295 13.38 -15.52 7.13
CA GLY A 295 12.61 -16.77 7.04
C GLY A 295 11.73 -17.12 8.25
N ILE A 296 11.76 -16.33 9.33
CA ILE A 296 10.83 -16.48 10.47
C ILE A 296 9.83 -15.32 10.52
N GLY A 297 8.53 -15.60 10.36
CA GLY A 297 7.47 -14.61 10.57
C GLY A 297 6.99 -14.52 12.04
N PRO A 298 6.15 -13.52 12.42
CA PRO A 298 5.62 -13.38 13.77
C PRO A 298 4.88 -14.62 14.28
N ALA A 299 4.12 -15.29 13.40
CA ALA A 299 3.42 -16.52 13.74
C ALA A 299 4.40 -17.67 14.04
N ALA A 300 5.41 -17.84 13.20
CA ALA A 300 6.44 -18.87 13.39
C ALA A 300 7.29 -18.59 14.64
N ALA A 301 7.68 -17.33 14.88
CA ALA A 301 8.41 -16.94 16.09
C ALA A 301 7.61 -17.23 17.37
N ARG A 302 6.29 -16.93 17.38
CA ARG A 302 5.41 -17.31 18.50
C ARG A 302 5.31 -18.82 18.67
N ALA A 303 5.06 -19.56 17.59
CA ALA A 303 4.97 -21.01 17.62
C ALA A 303 6.25 -21.66 18.19
N LEU A 304 7.43 -21.13 17.84
CA LEU A 304 8.70 -21.58 18.41
C LEU A 304 8.80 -21.29 19.91
N VAL A 305 8.45 -20.09 20.37
CA VAL A 305 8.52 -19.73 21.79
C VAL A 305 7.53 -20.55 22.62
N ASP A 306 6.28 -20.65 22.17
CA ASP A 306 5.22 -21.39 22.86
C ASP A 306 5.50 -22.90 22.86
N GLY A 307 6.06 -23.41 21.76
CA GLY A 307 6.39 -24.82 21.56
C GLY A 307 7.46 -25.35 22.52
N ARG A 308 8.38 -24.50 23.00
CA ARG A 308 9.49 -24.91 23.90
C ARG A 308 9.03 -25.56 25.20
N ARG A 309 7.82 -25.24 25.67
CA ARG A 309 7.24 -25.84 26.89
C ARG A 309 6.70 -27.25 26.65
N ARG A 310 6.48 -27.64 25.39
CA ARG A 310 5.76 -28.87 25.01
C ARG A 310 6.63 -29.84 24.23
N SER A 311 7.64 -29.35 23.51
CA SER A 311 8.50 -30.17 22.68
C SER A 311 9.94 -29.65 22.64
N VAL A 312 10.86 -30.56 22.33
CA VAL A 312 12.26 -30.24 22.07
C VAL A 312 12.45 -30.17 20.57
N ILE A 313 13.00 -29.06 20.09
CA ILE A 313 13.44 -28.91 18.69
C ILE A 313 14.71 -29.76 18.51
N ARG A 314 14.65 -30.75 17.62
CA ARG A 314 15.73 -31.72 17.37
C ARG A 314 16.46 -31.43 16.06
N TRP A 315 15.74 -31.02 15.02
CA TRP A 315 16.31 -30.82 13.69
C TRP A 315 15.50 -29.80 12.86
N SER A 316 15.93 -29.55 11.62
CA SER A 316 15.31 -28.60 10.70
C SER A 316 13.85 -28.90 10.33
N GLY A 317 13.45 -30.18 10.27
CA GLY A 317 12.06 -30.60 10.10
C GLY A 317 11.09 -29.99 11.14
N ASP A 318 11.50 -29.90 12.41
CA ASP A 318 10.66 -29.32 13.47
C ASP A 318 10.47 -27.81 13.26
N LEU A 319 11.50 -27.13 12.74
CA LEU A 319 11.42 -25.72 12.37
C LEU A 319 10.45 -25.50 11.21
N ARG A 320 10.49 -26.36 10.18
CA ARG A 320 9.51 -26.30 9.07
C ARG A 320 8.09 -26.51 9.57
N ALA A 321 7.88 -27.46 10.49
CA ALA A 321 6.57 -27.71 11.09
C ALA A 321 6.05 -26.49 11.89
N ALA A 322 6.96 -25.71 12.49
CA ALA A 322 6.65 -24.44 13.13
C ALA A 322 6.45 -23.26 12.13
N GLY A 323 6.56 -23.51 10.82
CA GLY A 323 6.38 -22.50 9.78
C GLY A 323 7.63 -21.66 9.47
N VAL A 324 8.82 -22.13 9.84
CA VAL A 324 10.10 -21.49 9.49
C VAL A 324 10.49 -21.85 8.06
N ASP A 325 10.82 -20.85 7.25
CA ASP A 325 11.56 -21.05 6.00
C ASP A 325 13.03 -21.35 6.34
N VAL A 326 13.33 -22.63 6.53
CA VAL A 326 14.67 -23.10 6.92
C VAL A 326 15.71 -22.76 5.86
N THR A 327 15.36 -22.73 4.57
CA THR A 327 16.32 -22.39 3.51
C THR A 327 16.89 -20.99 3.73
N ARG A 328 16.04 -20.04 4.13
CA ARG A 328 16.47 -18.66 4.45
C ARG A 328 17.03 -18.51 5.86
N ALA A 329 16.50 -19.27 6.82
CA ALA A 329 16.82 -19.09 8.24
C ALA A 329 18.07 -19.85 8.72
N ALA A 330 18.41 -21.00 8.12
CA ALA A 330 19.39 -21.93 8.68
C ALA A 330 20.78 -21.30 8.92
N TRP A 331 21.23 -20.41 8.04
CA TRP A 331 22.47 -19.68 8.25
C TRP A 331 22.43 -18.84 9.52
N PHE A 332 21.30 -18.19 9.82
CA PHE A 332 21.15 -17.28 10.95
C PHE A 332 20.80 -17.97 12.28
N LEU A 333 20.67 -19.29 12.29
CA LEU A 333 20.21 -20.05 13.45
C LEU A 333 21.25 -21.04 13.96
N SER A 334 21.25 -21.25 15.27
CA SER A 334 21.92 -22.39 15.91
C SER A 334 20.94 -23.26 16.67
N LEU A 335 21.30 -24.52 16.82
CA LEU A 335 20.65 -25.46 17.70
C LEU A 335 21.72 -26.21 18.49
N ARG A 336 21.64 -26.14 19.83
CA ARG A 336 22.63 -26.75 20.74
C ARG A 336 24.06 -26.27 20.46
N GLY A 337 24.21 -24.97 20.20
CA GLY A 337 25.51 -24.34 19.95
C GLY A 337 26.12 -24.62 18.57
N ARG A 338 25.43 -25.35 17.68
CA ARG A 338 25.88 -25.58 16.30
C ARG A 338 25.00 -24.83 15.32
N ARG A 339 25.61 -24.09 14.39
CA ARG A 339 24.89 -23.40 13.31
C ARG A 339 24.21 -24.43 12.40
N LEU A 340 22.99 -24.13 11.93
CA LEU A 340 22.21 -25.07 11.13
C LEU A 340 22.66 -25.16 9.66
N ALA A 341 23.39 -24.15 9.17
CA ALA A 341 24.05 -24.17 7.86
C ALA A 341 25.46 -23.58 7.95
N SER A 342 26.39 -24.08 7.15
CA SER A 342 27.80 -23.63 7.09
C SER A 342 28.02 -22.41 6.19
N SER A 343 27.02 -22.03 5.39
CA SER A 343 27.04 -20.85 4.52
C SER A 343 25.64 -20.24 4.39
N PRO A 344 25.54 -18.96 3.98
CA PRO A 344 24.27 -18.35 3.59
C PRO A 344 23.57 -19.13 2.48
N ALA A 345 22.24 -18.97 2.38
CA ALA A 345 21.48 -19.54 1.28
C ALA A 345 22.06 -19.09 -0.08
N PRO A 346 22.25 -20.01 -1.05
CA PRO A 346 22.78 -19.67 -2.35
C PRO A 346 21.87 -18.64 -3.03
N ARG A 347 22.49 -17.71 -3.76
CA ARG A 347 21.79 -16.64 -4.46
C ARG A 347 22.01 -16.80 -5.95
N GLN A 348 20.92 -16.66 -6.70
CA GLN A 348 21.03 -16.54 -8.14
C GLN A 348 21.65 -15.17 -8.47
N LEU A 349 22.84 -15.19 -9.06
CA LEU A 349 23.44 -14.00 -9.64
C LEU A 349 22.57 -13.52 -10.81
N ARG A 350 22.46 -12.21 -10.97
CA ARG A 350 21.73 -11.63 -12.10
C ARG A 350 22.68 -11.32 -13.23
N LEU A 351 22.21 -11.61 -14.43
CA LEU A 351 22.89 -11.21 -15.66
C LEU A 351 22.61 -9.73 -16.00
N PHE A 352 21.44 -9.20 -15.62
CA PHE A 352 21.02 -7.83 -15.92
C PHE A 352 20.58 -7.06 -14.65
N PRO A 353 20.74 -5.72 -14.63
CA PRO A 353 20.17 -4.87 -13.60
C PRO A 353 18.64 -4.98 -13.48
N HIS A 354 18.12 -4.61 -12.32
CA HIS A 354 16.68 -4.61 -12.09
C HIS A 354 15.99 -3.63 -13.03
N GLY A 355 14.93 -4.07 -13.70
CA GLY A 355 14.18 -3.26 -14.66
C GLY A 355 14.74 -3.27 -16.09
N GLU A 356 15.93 -3.86 -16.32
CA GLU A 356 16.56 -3.89 -17.66
C GLU A 356 16.35 -5.21 -18.42
N HIS A 357 15.62 -6.17 -17.82
CA HIS A 357 15.38 -7.50 -18.40
C HIS A 357 14.17 -7.56 -19.34
N LEU A 358 13.33 -6.52 -19.37
CA LEU A 358 12.16 -6.43 -20.25
C LEU A 358 12.05 -4.99 -20.77
N THR A 359 12.29 -4.78 -22.06
CA THR A 359 11.82 -3.57 -22.75
C THR A 359 10.30 -3.60 -22.74
N GLN A 360 9.68 -2.97 -21.75
CA GLN A 360 8.23 -2.79 -21.77
C GLN A 360 7.90 -1.84 -22.92
N ALA A 361 7.32 -2.38 -24.00
CA ALA A 361 6.72 -1.56 -25.03
C ALA A 361 5.65 -0.70 -24.37
N PRO A 362 5.69 0.63 -24.51
CA PRO A 362 4.77 1.49 -23.81
C PRO A 362 3.35 1.25 -24.36
N PHE A 363 2.35 1.23 -23.47
CA PHE A 363 0.95 0.96 -23.82
C PHE A 363 0.44 1.97 -24.86
N ARG A 364 0.18 1.55 -26.10
CA ARG A 364 -0.22 2.45 -27.20
C ARG A 364 -1.68 2.91 -27.05
N THR A 365 -1.92 4.21 -27.01
CA THR A 365 -3.27 4.80 -27.14
C THR A 365 -3.20 6.12 -27.93
N PRO A 366 -3.74 6.22 -29.16
CA PRO A 366 -3.60 7.40 -30.04
C PRO A 366 -4.75 8.40 -29.90
N VAL A 367 -4.54 9.73 -29.85
CA VAL A 367 -5.63 10.78 -29.94
C VAL A 367 -5.08 12.24 -30.17
N PRO A 368 -5.92 13.26 -30.54
CA PRO A 368 -5.77 14.77 -30.64
C PRO A 368 -5.79 15.70 -29.36
N PRO A 369 -5.58 17.05 -29.46
CA PRO A 369 -5.30 17.98 -28.32
C PRO A 369 -6.45 18.35 -27.34
N CYS A 370 -6.06 18.95 -26.21
CA CYS A 370 -6.79 19.21 -24.96
C CYS A 370 -8.13 19.97 -25.11
N ALA A 371 -9.21 19.46 -24.51
CA ALA A 371 -10.58 19.98 -24.63
C ALA A 371 -11.10 20.77 -23.41
N TYR A 372 -10.31 20.91 -22.34
CA TYR A 372 -10.78 21.47 -21.06
C TYR A 372 -9.87 22.58 -20.49
N ARG A 373 -9.26 23.38 -21.36
CA ARG A 373 -8.73 24.69 -20.96
C ARG A 373 -9.78 25.75 -21.21
#